data_AF-A0A4S9VWK4-F1
#
_entry.id   AF-A0A4S9VWK4-F1
#
_cell.length_a   1.000
_cell.length_b   1.000
_cell.length_c   1.000
_cell.angle_alpha   90.00
_cell.angle_beta   90.00
_cell.angle_gamma   90.00
#
_symmetry.space_group_name_H-M   'P 1'
#
loop_
_entity.id
_entity.type
_entity.pdbx_description
1 polymer ?
#
loop_
_entity_poly.entity_id
_entity_poly.type
_entity_poly.pdbx_seq_one_letter_code
_entity_poly.pdbx_strand_id
1 'polypeptide(L)'
;MTPSQDLAYSALDDLLADFGLDHSQADSKIQFVNNIPPKAATKSQHINLTLVGAIPSAANALVAARIFEQRGGEPQTITIDLRKSHNYVDPDIGMTPSINGQEIPHDVVVGNPFLRNIFQTKDGRHVVISAVYVDLVYKWTAFLGCSVLESSVRETVKNWNSNDLEEAAEKAGLPLALIQSEDGWLTTAHGKHISDSTIVPIRRATNSPCKELSRNPRRPLEGVKVLCCTHAIAGPSAGRTLAEHGASVLQVMFTHGFEHSFVYTYANLGCASTRLNLHKAEDRERLWDLIKDANVWIDSYREGAIARFGYSDVAMFTANPSLIISHVRCYGTTGPWSDKPGFDMQGSASSGLMAYCGGSLQTPAWPPGMVINDYTTGYYGALAIQVALLRQFKEGGGYLLSPSLTGTAMSILRHFKSSELHSSQGSQDAASPPDTLEGWTGYGYLRTLKPLPVMSKTPIKYDPVLLVPMGSSPPYFPGFPETAIDVTQTLPRSKEEFVSDVGMPFLQKLDHVARIGKRWRNNTSSI
;
A
#
# COMPACT_ATOMS: atom_id res chain seq x y z
N MET A 1 -6.55 25.67 21.75
CA MET A 1 -6.44 24.87 20.52
C MET A 1 -6.91 25.75 19.38
N THR A 2 -6.24 25.74 18.23
CA THR A 2 -6.65 26.54 17.06
C THR A 2 -7.70 25.78 16.22
N PRO A 3 -8.49 26.45 15.35
CA PRO A 3 -9.43 25.75 14.48
C PRO A 3 -8.79 24.67 13.59
N SER A 4 -7.52 24.85 13.20
CA SER A 4 -6.75 23.84 12.47
C SER A 4 -6.43 22.61 13.31
N GLN A 5 -6.11 22.81 14.59
CA GLN A 5 -5.82 21.73 15.53
C GLN A 5 -7.10 20.98 15.89
N ASP A 6 -8.19 21.70 16.19
CA ASP A 6 -9.50 21.10 16.47
C ASP A 6 -9.96 20.18 15.33
N LEU A 7 -9.78 20.65 14.09
CA LEU A 7 -10.07 19.85 12.90
C LEU A 7 -9.18 18.60 12.80
N ALA A 8 -7.89 18.72 13.09
CA ALA A 8 -6.98 17.58 13.07
C ALA A 8 -7.35 16.54 14.14
N TYR A 9 -7.77 16.97 15.34
CA TYR A 9 -8.29 16.05 16.36
C TYR A 9 -9.60 15.38 15.92
N SER A 10 -10.55 16.13 15.35
CA SER A 10 -11.80 15.56 14.84
C SER A 10 -11.54 14.49 13.78
N ALA A 11 -10.67 14.77 12.81
CA ALA A 11 -10.33 13.81 11.76
C ALA A 11 -9.58 12.59 12.30
N LEU A 12 -8.76 12.77 13.34
CA LEU A 12 -8.10 11.67 14.04
C LEU A 12 -9.12 10.79 14.77
N ASP A 13 -10.09 11.39 15.46
CA ASP A 13 -11.13 10.67 16.17
C ASP A 13 -12.02 9.86 15.24
N ASP A 14 -12.44 10.47 14.13
CA ASP A 14 -13.21 9.78 13.10
C ASP A 14 -12.44 8.56 12.55
N LEU A 15 -11.14 8.73 12.25
CA LEU A 15 -10.31 7.62 11.80
C LEU A 15 -10.18 6.53 12.88
N LEU A 16 -9.87 6.89 14.12
CA LEU A 16 -9.68 5.93 15.22
C LEU A 16 -10.96 5.16 15.54
N ALA A 17 -12.13 5.79 15.41
CA ALA A 17 -13.43 5.16 15.62
C ALA A 17 -13.65 3.98 14.66
N ASP A 18 -13.21 4.08 13.41
CA ASP A 18 -13.27 2.97 12.43
C ASP A 18 -12.40 1.76 12.83
N PHE A 19 -11.47 1.92 13.78
CA PHE A 19 -10.67 0.85 14.39
C PHE A 19 -11.16 0.44 15.79
N GLY A 20 -12.23 1.05 16.28
CA GLY A 20 -12.75 0.86 17.63
C GLY A 20 -11.83 1.46 18.70
N LEU A 21 -11.14 2.54 18.39
CA LEU A 21 -10.23 3.25 19.28
C LEU A 21 -10.73 4.68 19.56
N ASP A 22 -10.23 5.25 20.65
CA ASP A 22 -10.46 6.63 21.07
C ASP A 22 -9.11 7.18 21.57
N HIS A 23 -8.70 8.35 21.10
CA HIS A 23 -7.40 8.93 21.46
C HIS A 23 -7.32 9.34 22.94
N SER A 24 -8.46 9.67 23.56
CA SER A 24 -8.52 10.12 24.95
C SER A 24 -8.19 9.01 25.94
N GLN A 25 -8.37 7.75 25.54
CA GLN A 25 -8.12 6.54 26.33
C GLN A 25 -6.64 6.13 26.37
N ALA A 26 -5.76 6.82 25.66
CA ALA A 26 -4.32 6.60 25.72
C ALA A 26 -3.67 7.46 26.81
N ASP A 27 -2.68 6.92 27.51
CA ASP A 27 -1.89 7.71 28.47
C ASP A 27 -0.98 8.68 27.71
N SER A 28 -0.36 8.22 26.62
CA SER A 28 0.35 9.06 25.65
C SER A 28 -0.59 10.07 24.98
N LYS A 29 -0.06 11.28 24.76
CA LYS A 29 -0.84 12.41 24.23
C LYS A 29 -0.33 12.86 22.88
N ILE A 30 -1.25 12.99 21.92
CA ILE A 30 -0.99 13.67 20.66
C ILE A 30 -1.03 15.18 20.88
N GLN A 31 -0.10 15.88 20.26
CA GLN A 31 -0.04 17.33 20.18
C GLN A 31 0.14 17.76 18.72
N PHE A 32 -0.94 18.22 18.11
CA PHE A 32 -0.84 18.94 16.84
C PHE A 32 -0.30 20.35 17.10
N VAL A 33 0.75 20.74 16.39
CA VAL A 33 1.36 22.07 16.49
C VAL A 33 1.22 22.84 15.19
N ASN A 34 1.19 24.17 15.31
CA ASN A 34 0.93 25.11 14.22
C ASN A 34 -0.44 24.88 13.55
N ASN A 35 -0.69 25.56 12.43
CA ASN A 35 -1.93 25.49 11.70
C ASN A 35 -1.76 24.78 10.35
N ILE A 36 -2.89 24.37 9.78
CA ILE A 36 -2.95 23.86 8.42
C ILE A 36 -2.63 25.04 7.49
N PRO A 37 -1.66 24.92 6.56
CA PRO A 37 -1.39 25.97 5.59
C PRO A 37 -2.60 26.24 4.68
N PRO A 38 -2.76 27.46 4.15
CA PRO A 38 -3.76 27.74 3.14
C PRO A 38 -3.65 26.78 1.95
N LYS A 39 -4.78 26.43 1.35
CA LYS A 39 -4.87 25.55 0.18
C LYS A 39 -3.89 25.93 -0.94
N ALA A 40 -3.75 27.24 -1.21
CA ALA A 40 -2.81 27.77 -2.21
C ALA A 40 -1.31 27.50 -1.89
N ALA A 41 -0.97 27.28 -0.62
CA ALA A 41 0.37 26.92 -0.18
C ALA A 41 0.59 25.40 -0.18
N THR A 42 -0.42 24.61 -0.52
CA THR A 42 -0.34 23.15 -0.61
C THR A 42 -0.48 22.69 -2.06
N LYS A 43 -0.01 21.48 -2.36
CA LYS A 43 0.06 20.91 -3.73
C LYS A 43 -1.28 20.36 -4.23
N SER A 44 -2.39 20.74 -3.61
CA SER A 44 -3.72 20.19 -3.88
C SER A 44 -4.80 21.24 -3.75
N GLN A 45 -5.83 21.13 -4.60
CA GLN A 45 -7.00 21.99 -4.54
C GLN A 45 -8.21 21.29 -3.89
N HIS A 46 -8.44 20.02 -4.14
CA HIS A 46 -9.68 19.36 -3.70
C HIS A 46 -9.50 18.56 -2.41
N ILE A 47 -8.28 18.06 -2.16
CA ILE A 47 -7.96 17.21 -1.01
C ILE A 47 -7.01 17.94 -0.05
N ASN A 48 -7.27 17.87 1.25
CA ASN A 48 -6.39 18.43 2.27
C ASN A 48 -5.23 17.46 2.54
N LEU A 49 -4.11 17.68 1.85
CA LEU A 49 -2.92 16.84 1.98
C LEU A 49 -2.26 16.92 3.36
N THR A 50 -2.44 18.02 4.09
CA THR A 50 -1.93 18.13 5.46
C THR A 50 -2.60 17.09 6.36
N LEU A 51 -3.92 16.91 6.26
CA LEU A 51 -4.62 15.88 7.04
C LEU A 51 -4.28 14.47 6.55
N VAL A 52 -4.19 14.24 5.23
CA VAL A 52 -3.79 12.93 4.68
C VAL A 52 -2.42 12.49 5.21
N GLY A 53 -1.44 13.40 5.32
CA GLY A 53 -0.13 13.08 5.89
C GLY A 53 -0.13 12.99 7.42
N ALA A 54 -0.85 13.88 8.11
CA ALA A 54 -0.83 13.99 9.56
C ALA A 54 -1.62 12.87 10.26
N ILE A 55 -2.84 12.59 9.82
CA ILE A 55 -3.80 11.80 10.59
C ILE A 55 -3.44 10.31 10.62
N PRO A 56 -3.16 9.63 9.48
CA PRO A 56 -2.77 8.22 9.51
C PRO A 56 -1.45 7.99 10.25
N SER A 57 -0.49 8.90 10.14
CA SER A 57 0.81 8.80 10.84
C SER A 57 0.68 9.04 12.35
N ALA A 58 -0.14 10.02 12.77
CA ALA A 58 -0.47 10.25 14.17
C ALA A 58 -1.18 9.04 14.80
N ALA A 59 -2.15 8.45 14.10
CA ALA A 59 -2.85 7.25 14.57
C ALA A 59 -1.89 6.06 14.76
N ASN A 60 -0.99 5.82 13.80
CA ASN A 60 0.04 4.77 13.93
C ASN A 60 0.95 5.02 15.14
N ALA A 61 1.46 6.25 15.32
CA ALA A 61 2.32 6.58 16.45
C ALA A 61 1.60 6.44 17.81
N LEU A 62 0.32 6.78 17.88
CA LEU A 62 -0.49 6.63 19.09
C LEU A 62 -0.68 5.16 19.46
N VAL A 63 -1.08 4.32 18.50
CA VAL A 63 -1.28 2.89 18.76
C VAL A 63 0.04 2.21 19.09
N ALA A 64 1.15 2.62 18.46
CA ALA A 64 2.49 2.18 18.84
C ALA A 64 2.78 2.55 20.31
N ALA A 65 2.54 3.80 20.71
CA ALA A 65 2.74 4.24 22.08
C ALA A 65 1.88 3.44 23.09
N ARG A 66 0.63 3.10 22.73
CA ARG A 66 -0.22 2.22 23.57
C ARG A 66 0.34 0.81 23.70
N ILE A 67 0.89 0.24 22.63
CA ILE A 67 1.59 -1.05 22.69
C ILE A 67 2.80 -0.97 23.63
N PHE A 68 3.56 0.12 23.56
CA PHE A 68 4.70 0.38 24.43
C PHE A 68 4.29 0.43 25.91
N GLU A 69 3.24 1.20 26.23
CA GLU A 69 2.65 1.33 27.57
C GLU A 69 2.14 0.00 28.11
N GLN A 70 1.38 -0.76 27.31
CA GLN A 70 0.86 -2.08 27.71
C GLN A 70 1.99 -3.07 28.05
N ARG A 71 3.19 -2.84 27.52
CA ARG A 71 4.39 -3.65 27.76
C ARG A 71 5.27 -3.10 28.88
N GLY A 72 4.84 -2.07 29.62
CA GLY A 72 5.56 -1.47 30.74
C GLY A 72 6.39 -0.23 30.40
N GLY A 73 6.30 0.26 29.17
CA GLY A 73 6.92 1.52 28.77
C GLY A 73 6.21 2.75 29.37
N GLU A 74 6.94 3.87 29.49
CA GLU A 74 6.37 5.12 29.98
C GLU A 74 5.48 5.80 28.91
N PRO A 75 4.39 6.48 29.32
CA PRO A 75 3.64 7.37 28.45
C PRO A 75 4.50 8.49 27.87
N GLN A 76 4.11 8.99 26.70
CA GLN A 76 4.89 9.99 25.96
C GLN A 76 4.05 11.01 25.20
N THR A 77 4.71 12.05 24.71
CA THR A 77 4.12 13.06 23.84
C THR A 77 4.44 12.70 22.39
N ILE A 78 3.43 12.79 21.53
CA ILE A 78 3.53 12.57 20.09
C ILE A 78 3.20 13.90 19.40
N THR A 79 4.21 14.55 18.84
CA THR A 79 4.07 15.86 18.20
C THR A 79 3.98 15.73 16.68
N ILE A 80 3.01 16.42 16.06
CA ILE A 80 2.83 16.48 14.62
C ILE A 80 2.74 17.95 14.17
N ASP A 81 3.62 18.38 13.27
CA ASP A 81 3.61 19.74 12.70
C ASP A 81 2.75 19.82 11.44
N LEU A 82 1.59 20.49 11.56
CA LEU A 82 0.62 20.63 10.48
C LEU A 82 1.15 21.42 9.27
N ARG A 83 2.16 22.29 9.47
CA ARG A 83 2.73 23.11 8.37
C ARG A 83 3.50 22.30 7.35
N LYS A 84 4.08 21.16 7.74
CA LYS A 84 4.88 20.29 6.85
C LYS A 84 4.21 18.97 6.49
N SER A 85 3.06 18.64 7.11
CA SER A 85 2.40 17.34 6.96
C SER A 85 1.97 17.00 5.53
N HIS A 86 1.65 18.01 4.70
CA HIS A 86 1.29 17.83 3.30
C HIS A 86 2.40 17.22 2.42
N ASN A 87 3.63 17.15 2.93
CA ASN A 87 4.78 16.54 2.25
C ASN A 87 4.88 15.01 2.46
N TYR A 88 4.06 14.43 3.34
CA TYR A 88 4.16 13.03 3.77
C TYR A 88 3.06 12.13 3.19
N VAL A 89 2.55 12.51 2.02
CA VAL A 89 1.54 11.73 1.29
C VAL A 89 2.20 10.81 0.27
N ASP A 90 3.15 11.35 -0.47
CA ASP A 90 3.98 10.68 -1.46
C ASP A 90 5.36 11.36 -1.38
N PRO A 91 6.47 10.62 -1.53
CA PRO A 91 7.79 11.20 -1.36
C PRO A 91 8.04 12.36 -2.32
N ASP A 92 7.66 12.21 -3.59
CA ASP A 92 7.89 13.20 -4.65
C ASP A 92 7.00 14.43 -4.52
N ILE A 93 5.88 14.32 -3.78
CA ILE A 93 5.19 15.52 -3.29
C ILE A 93 6.14 16.27 -2.37
N GLY A 94 6.72 15.65 -1.35
CA GLY A 94 7.45 16.34 -0.29
C GLY A 94 8.83 16.86 -0.64
N MET A 95 9.64 15.99 -1.26
CA MET A 95 11.02 16.25 -1.68
C MET A 95 11.39 15.29 -2.83
N THR A 96 12.52 15.50 -3.50
CA THR A 96 13.06 14.47 -4.39
C THR A 96 14.08 13.64 -3.60
N PRO A 97 13.80 12.35 -3.30
CA PRO A 97 14.80 11.48 -2.68
C PRO A 97 16.03 11.33 -3.58
N SER A 98 17.18 11.10 -2.96
CA SER A 98 18.43 10.96 -3.72
C SER A 98 19.36 9.89 -3.15
N ILE A 99 20.19 9.34 -4.04
CA ILE A 99 21.29 8.44 -3.73
C ILE A 99 22.58 9.07 -4.25
N ASN A 100 23.57 9.27 -3.37
CA ASN A 100 24.82 9.96 -3.69
C ASN A 100 24.60 11.36 -4.31
N GLY A 101 23.54 12.05 -3.88
CA GLY A 101 23.16 13.36 -4.40
C GLY A 101 22.49 13.35 -5.78
N GLN A 102 22.25 12.19 -6.38
CA GLN A 102 21.55 12.03 -7.65
C GLN A 102 20.10 11.60 -7.45
N GLU A 103 19.22 12.04 -8.34
CA GLU A 103 17.82 11.60 -8.36
C GLU A 103 17.71 10.07 -8.46
N ILE A 104 16.71 9.51 -7.81
CA ILE A 104 16.41 8.09 -7.94
C ILE A 104 15.76 7.86 -9.31
N PRO A 105 16.29 6.95 -10.14
CA PRO A 105 15.72 6.73 -11.46
C PRO A 105 14.25 6.33 -11.39
N HIS A 106 13.41 7.06 -12.14
CA HIS A 106 12.07 6.61 -12.46
C HIS A 106 12.17 5.62 -13.62
N ASP A 107 12.36 4.34 -13.30
CA ASP A 107 12.49 3.20 -14.21
C ASP A 107 11.17 2.76 -14.85
N VAL A 108 10.34 3.75 -15.18
CA VAL A 108 9.17 3.60 -16.05
C VAL A 108 9.57 3.87 -17.50
N VAL A 109 8.98 3.13 -18.44
CA VAL A 109 9.19 3.40 -19.88
C VAL A 109 8.60 4.77 -20.20
N VAL A 110 9.45 5.75 -20.50
CA VAL A 110 9.04 7.09 -20.93
C VAL A 110 8.15 6.96 -22.17
N GLY A 111 6.99 7.61 -22.13
CA GLY A 111 6.00 7.51 -23.21
C GLY A 111 5.08 6.28 -23.13
N ASN A 112 5.14 5.47 -22.06
CA ASN A 112 4.15 4.42 -21.83
C ASN A 112 2.73 5.03 -21.72
N PRO A 113 1.82 4.72 -22.65
CA PRO A 113 0.52 5.38 -22.71
C PRO A 113 -0.39 5.01 -21.54
N PHE A 114 -0.08 3.95 -20.77
CA PHE A 114 -0.92 3.42 -19.71
C PHE A 114 -0.50 3.87 -18.31
N LEU A 115 0.34 4.91 -18.18
CA LEU A 115 0.75 5.41 -16.85
C LEU A 115 -0.13 6.55 -16.35
N ARG A 116 -0.39 7.56 -17.20
CA ARG A 116 -1.06 8.80 -16.77
C ARG A 116 -2.26 9.19 -17.64
N ASN A 117 -2.54 8.45 -18.70
CA ASN A 117 -3.63 8.81 -19.59
C ASN A 117 -4.98 8.34 -19.05
N ILE A 118 -5.96 9.22 -19.16
CA ILE A 118 -7.38 8.91 -19.03
C ILE A 118 -7.92 8.74 -20.45
N PHE A 119 -8.62 7.63 -20.70
CA PHE A 119 -9.13 7.28 -22.01
C PHE A 119 -10.64 7.45 -22.06
N GLN A 120 -11.12 8.13 -23.09
CA GLN A 120 -12.55 8.26 -23.33
C GLN A 120 -13.04 7.09 -24.20
N THR A 121 -14.14 6.45 -23.78
CA THR A 121 -14.80 5.35 -24.47
C THR A 121 -15.87 5.87 -25.45
N LYS A 122 -16.41 4.99 -26.30
CA LYS A 122 -17.41 5.29 -27.33
C LYS A 122 -18.65 6.00 -26.79
N ASP A 123 -19.09 5.59 -25.61
CA ASP A 123 -20.24 6.10 -24.86
C ASP A 123 -19.92 7.38 -24.06
N GLY A 124 -18.78 8.02 -24.31
CA GLY A 124 -18.39 9.30 -23.73
C GLY A 124 -17.90 9.23 -22.28
N ARG A 125 -17.82 8.03 -21.69
CA ARG A 125 -17.31 7.80 -20.33
C ARG A 125 -15.78 7.72 -20.34
N HIS A 126 -15.19 7.78 -19.14
CA HIS A 126 -13.74 7.77 -18.97
C HIS A 126 -13.29 6.53 -18.21
N VAL A 127 -12.24 5.87 -18.70
CA VAL A 127 -11.61 4.71 -18.06
C VAL A 127 -10.14 4.98 -17.79
N VAL A 128 -9.62 4.29 -16.79
CA VAL A 128 -8.18 4.23 -16.50
C VAL A 128 -7.68 2.83 -16.76
N ILE A 129 -6.71 2.74 -17.66
CA ILE A 129 -5.99 1.53 -18.02
C ILE A 129 -4.58 1.67 -17.47
N SER A 130 -4.15 0.76 -16.60
CA SER A 130 -2.82 0.85 -15.99
C SER A 130 -1.87 -0.25 -16.46
N ALA A 131 -0.64 0.15 -16.78
CA ALA A 131 0.45 -0.78 -17.08
C ALA A 131 1.75 -0.29 -16.44
N VAL A 132 1.79 -0.33 -15.11
CA VAL A 132 2.96 0.11 -14.32
C VAL A 132 4.14 -0.86 -14.41
N TYR A 133 3.90 -2.13 -14.78
CA TYR A 133 4.94 -3.12 -15.03
C TYR A 133 4.98 -3.50 -16.51
N VAL A 134 6.18 -3.78 -17.03
CA VAL A 134 6.44 -3.98 -18.47
C VAL A 134 5.57 -5.08 -19.08
N ASP A 135 5.33 -6.15 -18.33
CA ASP A 135 4.52 -7.28 -18.80
C ASP A 135 3.04 -6.88 -19.04
N LEU A 136 2.51 -5.91 -18.30
CA LEU A 136 1.17 -5.37 -18.50
C LEU A 136 1.07 -4.58 -19.81
N VAL A 137 2.14 -3.91 -20.24
CA VAL A 137 2.13 -3.17 -21.53
C VAL A 137 1.93 -4.13 -22.69
N TYR A 138 2.63 -5.27 -22.68
CA TYR A 138 2.46 -6.32 -23.69
C TYR A 138 1.06 -6.95 -23.63
N LYS A 139 0.54 -7.21 -22.43
CA LYS A 139 -0.80 -7.76 -22.28
C LYS A 139 -1.87 -6.79 -22.78
N TRP A 140 -1.73 -5.49 -22.51
CA TRP A 140 -2.70 -4.48 -22.95
C TRP A 140 -2.69 -4.29 -24.46
N THR A 141 -1.51 -4.21 -25.09
CA THR A 141 -1.41 -4.07 -26.55
C THR A 141 -1.91 -5.34 -27.26
N ALA A 142 -1.61 -6.53 -26.73
CA ALA A 142 -2.16 -7.80 -27.23
C ALA A 142 -3.69 -7.87 -27.04
N PHE A 143 -4.19 -7.48 -25.86
CA PHE A 143 -5.62 -7.45 -25.55
C PHE A 143 -6.35 -6.51 -26.50
N LEU A 144 -5.95 -5.25 -26.61
CA LEU A 144 -6.59 -4.23 -27.44
C LEU A 144 -6.38 -4.48 -28.94
N GLY A 145 -5.31 -5.19 -29.32
CA GLY A 145 -4.93 -5.41 -30.71
C GLY A 145 -4.40 -4.14 -31.37
N CYS A 146 -3.64 -3.33 -30.63
CA CYS A 146 -3.13 -2.03 -31.08
C CYS A 146 -1.63 -1.88 -30.82
N SER A 147 -1.03 -0.80 -31.31
CA SER A 147 0.37 -0.46 -31.00
C SER A 147 0.49 0.21 -29.63
N VAL A 148 1.72 0.37 -29.13
CA VAL A 148 2.00 1.10 -27.88
C VAL A 148 1.94 2.64 -28.04
N LEU A 149 1.65 3.15 -29.24
CA LEU A 149 1.48 4.59 -29.44
C LEU A 149 0.19 5.06 -28.75
N GLU A 150 0.26 6.15 -27.99
CA GLU A 150 -0.90 6.70 -27.29
C GLU A 150 -2.07 6.97 -28.23
N SER A 151 -1.82 7.51 -29.42
CA SER A 151 -2.84 7.75 -30.45
C SER A 151 -3.57 6.46 -30.85
N SER A 152 -2.82 5.37 -31.06
CA SER A 152 -3.36 4.05 -31.41
C SER A 152 -4.20 3.46 -30.28
N VAL A 153 -3.75 3.61 -29.02
CA VAL A 153 -4.54 3.19 -27.84
C VAL A 153 -5.83 4.00 -27.74
N ARG A 154 -5.75 5.34 -27.86
CA ARG A 154 -6.94 6.22 -27.81
C ARG A 154 -7.95 5.89 -28.89
N GLU A 155 -7.50 5.74 -30.13
CA GLU A 155 -8.36 5.36 -31.26
C GLU A 155 -9.04 4.01 -31.01
N THR A 156 -8.30 3.04 -30.47
CA THR A 156 -8.86 1.73 -30.15
C THR A 156 -9.90 1.82 -29.03
N VAL A 157 -9.60 2.49 -27.92
CA VAL A 157 -10.51 2.60 -26.76
C VAL A 157 -11.78 3.37 -27.11
N LYS A 158 -11.71 4.38 -28.00
CA LYS A 158 -12.88 5.11 -28.49
C LYS A 158 -13.90 4.24 -29.25
N ASN A 159 -13.52 3.04 -29.67
CA ASN A 159 -14.43 2.11 -30.34
C ASN A 159 -15.15 1.14 -29.38
N TRP A 160 -14.84 1.18 -28.08
CA TRP A 160 -15.47 0.35 -27.07
C TRP A 160 -16.51 1.10 -26.25
N ASN A 161 -17.64 0.48 -25.91
CA ASN A 161 -18.45 0.95 -24.79
C ASN A 161 -17.73 0.64 -23.47
N SER A 162 -17.90 1.51 -22.48
CA SER A 162 -17.19 1.40 -21.20
C SER A 162 -17.41 0.08 -20.47
N ASN A 163 -18.67 -0.36 -20.33
CA ASN A 163 -19.01 -1.60 -19.62
C ASN A 163 -18.46 -2.85 -20.33
N ASP A 164 -18.57 -2.91 -21.67
CA ASP A 164 -18.05 -4.03 -22.47
C ASP A 164 -16.52 -4.15 -22.32
N LEU A 165 -15.83 -3.01 -22.32
CA LEU A 165 -14.37 -2.96 -22.15
C LEU A 165 -13.96 -3.41 -20.75
N GLU A 166 -14.67 -2.96 -19.71
CA GLU A 166 -14.40 -3.35 -18.32
C GLU A 166 -14.62 -4.85 -18.09
N GLU A 167 -15.75 -5.41 -18.56
CA GLU A 167 -16.04 -6.83 -18.44
C GLU A 167 -15.01 -7.69 -19.22
N ALA A 168 -14.63 -7.26 -20.42
CA ALA A 168 -13.64 -7.97 -21.23
C ALA A 168 -12.24 -7.92 -20.59
N ALA A 169 -11.85 -6.78 -20.02
CA ALA A 169 -10.57 -6.63 -19.31
C ALA A 169 -10.53 -7.46 -18.02
N GLU A 170 -11.64 -7.51 -17.29
CA GLU A 170 -11.80 -8.34 -16.09
C GLU A 170 -11.60 -9.83 -16.42
N LYS A 171 -12.26 -10.33 -17.47
CA LYS A 171 -12.07 -11.71 -17.95
C LYS A 171 -10.63 -12.01 -18.38
N ALA A 172 -9.91 -10.99 -18.86
CA ALA A 172 -8.49 -11.08 -19.21
C ALA A 172 -7.55 -10.89 -18.00
N GLY A 173 -8.08 -10.58 -16.82
CA GLY A 173 -7.31 -10.33 -15.60
C GLY A 173 -6.45 -9.06 -15.68
N LEU A 174 -6.90 -8.05 -16.43
CA LEU A 174 -6.20 -6.79 -16.66
C LEU A 174 -6.76 -5.63 -15.82
N PRO A 175 -5.89 -4.76 -15.26
CA PRO A 175 -6.31 -3.67 -14.37
C PRO A 175 -6.92 -2.50 -15.14
N LEU A 176 -8.24 -2.44 -15.12
CA LEU A 176 -9.03 -1.35 -15.70
C LEU A 176 -10.10 -0.95 -14.70
N ALA A 177 -10.34 0.35 -14.60
CA ALA A 177 -11.48 0.88 -13.87
C ALA A 177 -12.16 1.97 -14.67
N LEU A 178 -13.48 1.91 -14.70
CA LEU A 178 -14.34 3.02 -15.07
C LEU A 178 -14.27 4.13 -14.00
N ILE A 179 -14.12 5.37 -14.44
CA ILE A 179 -14.19 6.52 -13.53
C ILE A 179 -15.65 6.74 -13.15
N GLN A 180 -15.94 6.64 -11.86
CA GLN A 180 -17.28 6.81 -11.28
C GLN A 180 -17.34 8.12 -10.49
N SER A 181 -18.55 8.55 -10.11
CA SER A 181 -18.76 9.54 -9.04
C SER A 181 -18.88 8.81 -7.71
N GLU A 182 -18.84 9.54 -6.60
CA GLU A 182 -19.08 8.97 -5.26
C GLU A 182 -20.45 8.28 -5.18
N ASP A 183 -21.51 8.97 -5.59
CA ASP A 183 -22.86 8.41 -5.60
C ASP A 183 -22.96 7.21 -6.55
N GLY A 184 -22.36 7.33 -7.75
CA GLY A 184 -22.33 6.25 -8.74
C GLY A 184 -21.64 4.99 -8.20
N TRP A 185 -20.53 5.16 -7.48
CA TRP A 185 -19.82 4.06 -6.83
C TRP A 185 -20.71 3.34 -5.81
N LEU A 186 -21.43 4.08 -4.97
CA LEU A 186 -22.32 3.52 -3.94
C LEU A 186 -23.53 2.79 -4.53
N THR A 187 -23.91 3.05 -5.78
CA THR A 187 -24.95 2.25 -6.47
C THR A 187 -24.45 0.89 -6.94
N THR A 188 -23.14 0.67 -7.03
CA THR A 188 -22.57 -0.63 -7.41
C THR A 188 -22.64 -1.61 -6.25
N ALA A 189 -22.77 -2.91 -6.56
CA ALA A 189 -22.78 -3.95 -5.54
C ALA A 189 -21.48 -3.98 -4.70
N HIS A 190 -20.34 -3.70 -5.33
CA HIS A 190 -19.05 -3.67 -4.63
C HIS A 190 -18.84 -2.39 -3.82
N GLY A 191 -19.20 -1.23 -4.35
CA GLY A 191 -19.11 0.04 -3.62
C GLY A 191 -19.96 0.03 -2.35
N LYS A 192 -21.18 -0.53 -2.42
CA LYS A 192 -22.01 -0.76 -1.24
C LYS A 192 -21.37 -1.74 -0.23
N HIS A 193 -20.82 -2.84 -0.72
CA HIS A 193 -20.12 -3.82 0.12
C HIS A 193 -18.97 -3.20 0.93
N ILE A 194 -18.17 -2.34 0.29
CA ILE A 194 -17.09 -1.61 0.95
C ILE A 194 -17.62 -0.54 1.90
N SER A 195 -18.71 0.18 1.55
CA SER A 195 -19.29 1.22 2.42
C SER A 195 -19.87 0.66 3.73
N ASP A 196 -20.38 -0.57 3.69
CA ASP A 196 -20.98 -1.25 4.85
C ASP A 196 -19.92 -1.86 5.79
N SER A 197 -18.63 -1.76 5.42
CA SER A 197 -17.49 -2.26 6.19
C SER A 197 -16.72 -1.13 6.87
N THR A 198 -15.91 -1.47 7.88
CA THR A 198 -14.89 -0.53 8.40
C THR A 198 -13.81 -0.27 7.35
N ILE A 199 -13.07 0.85 7.47
CA ILE A 199 -12.00 1.22 6.52
C ILE A 199 -11.02 0.05 6.30
N VAL A 200 -10.65 -0.64 7.37
CA VAL A 200 -9.92 -1.91 7.32
C VAL A 200 -10.69 -2.95 8.13
N PRO A 201 -11.32 -3.95 7.50
CA PRO A 201 -11.91 -5.07 8.20
C PRO A 201 -10.85 -5.85 9.00
N ILE A 202 -11.11 -6.09 10.29
CA ILE A 202 -10.28 -6.89 11.19
C ILE A 202 -11.14 -8.02 11.76
N ARG A 203 -10.82 -9.26 11.40
CA ARG A 203 -11.57 -10.45 11.84
C ARG A 203 -10.67 -11.40 12.60
N ARG A 204 -11.11 -11.88 13.77
CA ARG A 204 -10.44 -12.99 14.45
C ARG A 204 -10.64 -14.28 13.64
N ALA A 205 -9.55 -14.98 13.34
CA ALA A 205 -9.56 -16.18 12.49
C ALA A 205 -9.43 -17.47 13.30
N THR A 206 -8.71 -17.43 14.41
CA THR A 206 -8.38 -18.60 15.23
C THR A 206 -8.43 -18.29 16.72
N ASN A 207 -8.44 -19.34 17.52
CA ASN A 207 -8.24 -19.28 18.96
C ASN A 207 -6.85 -19.83 19.28
N SER A 208 -6.05 -19.06 20.01
CA SER A 208 -4.74 -19.45 20.51
C SER A 208 -4.43 -18.63 21.77
N PRO A 209 -3.51 -19.07 22.64
CA PRO A 209 -3.09 -18.28 23.79
C PRO A 209 -2.53 -16.90 23.39
N CYS A 210 -2.60 -15.94 24.30
CA CYS A 210 -1.96 -14.64 24.12
C CYS A 210 -0.45 -14.84 23.84
N LYS A 211 0.05 -14.17 22.80
CA LYS A 211 1.49 -14.20 22.50
C LYS A 211 2.21 -13.24 23.44
N GLU A 212 3.13 -13.75 24.24
CA GLU A 212 3.95 -12.92 25.13
C GLU A 212 5.10 -12.29 24.34
N LEU A 213 5.12 -10.96 24.28
CA LEU A 213 6.31 -10.20 23.89
C LEU A 213 7.06 -9.73 25.14
N SER A 214 8.34 -9.39 24.98
CA SER A 214 9.16 -8.90 26.08
C SER A 214 8.53 -7.67 26.76
N ARG A 215 8.61 -7.65 28.09
CA ARG A 215 8.28 -6.46 28.90
C ARG A 215 9.41 -5.44 28.84
N ASN A 216 9.06 -4.18 29.05
CA ASN A 216 9.95 -3.02 29.04
C ASN A 216 10.82 -2.95 27.77
N PRO A 217 10.21 -3.01 26.57
CA PRO A 217 10.98 -2.83 25.34
C PRO A 217 11.58 -1.41 25.29
N ARG A 218 12.56 -1.19 24.42
CA ARG A 218 13.09 0.15 24.12
C ARG A 218 12.32 0.84 23.00
N ARG A 219 11.61 0.06 22.16
CA ARG A 219 10.77 0.56 21.07
C ARG A 219 9.41 -0.14 21.07
N PRO A 220 8.33 0.52 20.62
CA PRO A 220 6.98 -0.04 20.66
C PRO A 220 6.84 -1.47 20.10
N LEU A 221 7.38 -1.70 18.91
CA LEU A 221 7.26 -2.97 18.20
C LEU A 221 8.52 -3.84 18.29
N GLU A 222 9.45 -3.53 19.21
CA GLU A 222 10.63 -4.38 19.44
C GLU A 222 10.19 -5.79 19.82
N GLY A 223 10.75 -6.79 19.14
CA GLY A 223 10.37 -8.19 19.30
C GLY A 223 9.31 -8.68 18.30
N VAL A 224 8.64 -7.80 17.56
CA VAL A 224 7.64 -8.18 16.54
C VAL A 224 8.34 -8.55 15.23
N LYS A 225 8.10 -9.76 14.73
CA LYS A 225 8.61 -10.27 13.44
C LYS A 225 7.54 -10.17 12.36
N VAL A 226 7.84 -9.44 11.29
CA VAL A 226 6.92 -9.17 10.18
C VAL A 226 7.51 -9.75 8.90
N LEU A 227 6.76 -10.65 8.26
CA LEU A 227 7.13 -11.27 7.00
C LEU A 227 6.27 -10.68 5.89
N CYS A 228 6.91 -10.06 4.91
CA CYS A 228 6.23 -9.39 3.81
C CYS A 228 6.47 -10.15 2.50
N CYS A 229 5.40 -10.58 1.83
CA CYS A 229 5.38 -11.04 0.45
C CYS A 229 4.58 -10.03 -0.38
N THR A 230 5.15 -8.84 -0.55
CA THR A 230 4.43 -7.69 -1.13
C THR A 230 5.08 -7.20 -2.42
N HIS A 231 4.37 -6.33 -3.11
CA HIS A 231 4.73 -5.71 -4.38
C HIS A 231 4.08 -4.33 -4.48
N ALA A 232 4.62 -3.45 -5.32
CA ALA A 232 4.23 -2.05 -5.47
C ALA A 232 4.44 -1.24 -4.16
N ILE A 233 3.46 -0.44 -3.74
CA ILE A 233 3.66 0.58 -2.70
C ILE A 233 2.92 0.26 -1.40
N ALA A 234 1.61 -0.05 -1.45
CA ALA A 234 0.78 -0.14 -0.23
C ALA A 234 1.25 -1.22 0.74
N GLY A 235 1.52 -2.43 0.23
CA GLY A 235 2.01 -3.56 1.01
C GLY A 235 3.34 -3.28 1.71
N PRO A 236 4.41 -2.93 0.96
CA PRO A 236 5.69 -2.59 1.57
C PRO A 236 5.60 -1.41 2.55
N SER A 237 4.80 -0.39 2.23
CA SER A 237 4.60 0.78 3.10
C SER A 237 4.06 0.40 4.48
N ALA A 238 3.16 -0.60 4.55
CA ALA A 238 2.71 -1.13 5.84
C ALA A 238 3.86 -1.76 6.64
N GLY A 239 4.72 -2.55 5.97
CA GLY A 239 5.94 -3.11 6.57
C GLY A 239 6.89 -2.02 7.08
N ARG A 240 7.18 -1.02 6.25
CA ARG A 240 7.99 0.15 6.63
C ARG A 240 7.45 0.87 7.86
N THR A 241 6.15 1.15 7.91
CA THR A 241 5.54 1.82 9.07
C THR A 241 5.65 0.99 10.34
N LEU A 242 5.61 -0.34 10.27
CA LEU A 242 5.92 -1.18 11.42
C LEU A 242 7.42 -1.12 11.80
N ALA A 243 8.32 -1.04 10.82
CA ALA A 243 9.76 -0.88 11.05
C ALA A 243 10.12 0.47 11.71
N GLU A 244 9.41 1.55 11.36
CA GLU A 244 9.51 2.88 12.01
C GLU A 244 9.39 2.76 13.54
N HIS A 245 8.51 1.87 14.02
CA HIS A 245 8.25 1.64 15.44
C HIS A 245 9.03 0.45 16.05
N GLY A 246 9.91 -0.19 15.28
CA GLY A 246 10.89 -1.18 15.76
C GLY A 246 10.57 -2.63 15.50
N ALA A 247 9.59 -2.93 14.64
CA ALA A 247 9.38 -4.28 14.15
C ALA A 247 10.58 -4.73 13.30
N SER A 248 10.88 -6.03 13.37
CA SER A 248 11.84 -6.69 12.50
C SER A 248 11.12 -7.15 11.24
N VAL A 249 11.38 -6.47 10.12
CA VAL A 249 10.63 -6.66 8.87
C VAL A 249 11.52 -7.32 7.82
N LEU A 250 11.07 -8.46 7.30
CA LEU A 250 11.72 -9.19 6.22
C LEU A 250 10.81 -9.21 4.98
N GLN A 251 11.24 -8.55 3.91
CA GLN A 251 10.63 -8.61 2.60
C GLN A 251 11.15 -9.81 1.81
N VAL A 252 10.27 -10.72 1.41
CA VAL A 252 10.57 -11.82 0.49
C VAL A 252 10.27 -11.37 -0.93
N MET A 253 11.33 -11.29 -1.74
CA MET A 253 11.23 -11.07 -3.17
C MET A 253 11.27 -12.41 -3.89
N PHE A 254 10.34 -12.63 -4.82
CA PHE A 254 10.46 -13.77 -5.72
C PHE A 254 11.73 -13.63 -6.55
N THR A 255 12.41 -14.72 -6.88
CA THR A 255 13.74 -14.70 -7.52
C THR A 255 13.81 -13.87 -8.81
N HIS A 256 12.69 -13.75 -9.54
CA HIS A 256 12.58 -12.92 -10.75
C HIS A 256 11.55 -11.79 -10.58
N GLY A 257 11.19 -11.47 -9.34
CA GLY A 257 10.40 -10.30 -8.99
C GLY A 257 11.18 -9.04 -9.33
N PHE A 258 10.47 -8.08 -9.91
CA PHE A 258 10.97 -6.77 -10.27
C PHE A 258 10.16 -5.73 -9.49
N GLU A 259 10.87 -4.73 -8.96
CA GLU A 259 10.27 -3.53 -8.41
C GLU A 259 11.02 -2.31 -8.92
N HIS A 260 10.28 -1.22 -9.10
CA HIS A 260 10.82 0.06 -9.50
C HIS A 260 11.70 0.66 -8.42
N SER A 261 12.79 1.29 -8.82
CA SER A 261 13.79 1.89 -7.91
C SER A 261 13.17 3.01 -7.08
N PHE A 262 12.33 3.85 -7.68
CA PHE A 262 11.63 4.94 -6.97
C PHE A 262 10.59 4.42 -5.97
N VAL A 263 10.02 3.23 -6.20
CA VAL A 263 9.10 2.58 -5.26
C VAL A 263 9.89 1.94 -4.12
N TYR A 264 10.89 1.11 -4.46
CA TYR A 264 11.60 0.30 -3.49
C TYR A 264 12.37 1.14 -2.47
N THR A 265 13.03 2.20 -2.92
CA THR A 265 13.89 3.06 -2.08
C THR A 265 13.13 3.88 -1.03
N TYR A 266 11.79 3.97 -1.13
CA TYR A 266 10.96 4.65 -0.15
C TYR A 266 9.98 3.73 0.57
N ALA A 267 9.31 2.81 -0.14
CA ALA A 267 8.30 1.94 0.45
C ALA A 267 8.89 0.79 1.29
N ASN A 268 10.18 0.48 1.16
CA ASN A 268 10.86 -0.62 1.89
C ASN A 268 11.91 -0.14 2.90
N LEU A 269 11.92 1.15 3.28
CA LEU A 269 12.80 1.63 4.34
C LEU A 269 12.62 0.82 5.63
N GLY A 270 13.69 0.55 6.35
CA GLY A 270 13.64 -0.25 7.58
C GLY A 270 13.50 -1.76 7.38
N CYS A 271 13.30 -2.23 6.15
CA CYS A 271 13.05 -3.63 5.86
C CYS A 271 14.33 -4.32 5.36
N ALA A 272 14.64 -5.50 5.90
CA ALA A 272 15.56 -6.43 5.24
C ALA A 272 14.88 -7.04 4.01
N SER A 273 15.65 -7.52 3.02
CA SER A 273 15.08 -8.07 1.79
C SER A 273 15.82 -9.31 1.35
N THR A 274 15.12 -10.44 1.22
CA THR A 274 15.67 -11.73 0.81
C THR A 274 15.02 -12.25 -0.48
N ARG A 275 15.64 -13.26 -1.11
CA ARG A 275 15.07 -13.96 -2.27
C ARG A 275 14.77 -15.41 -1.93
N LEU A 276 13.54 -15.83 -2.26
CA LEU A 276 13.13 -17.24 -2.22
C LEU A 276 12.51 -17.64 -3.55
N ASN A 277 12.86 -18.84 -4.03
CA ASN A 277 12.29 -19.44 -5.22
C ASN A 277 11.25 -20.49 -4.84
N LEU A 278 9.97 -20.12 -4.80
CA LEU A 278 8.89 -21.04 -4.40
C LEU A 278 8.67 -22.24 -5.35
N HIS A 279 9.37 -22.30 -6.48
CA HIS A 279 9.42 -23.51 -7.33
C HIS A 279 10.32 -24.61 -6.72
N LYS A 280 11.25 -24.26 -5.83
CA LYS A 280 12.11 -25.20 -5.11
C LYS A 280 11.47 -25.64 -3.79
N ALA A 281 11.57 -26.92 -3.47
CA ALA A 281 10.98 -27.46 -2.24
C ALA A 281 11.65 -26.87 -0.99
N GLU A 282 12.97 -26.71 -1.04
CA GLU A 282 13.80 -26.21 0.06
C GLU A 282 13.44 -24.76 0.39
N ASP A 283 13.24 -23.91 -0.62
CA ASP A 283 12.80 -22.53 -0.42
C ASP A 283 11.36 -22.45 0.08
N ARG A 284 10.52 -23.44 -0.26
CA ARG A 284 9.17 -23.52 0.29
C ARG A 284 9.19 -23.88 1.78
N GLU A 285 10.02 -24.82 2.18
CA GLU A 285 10.24 -25.17 3.58
C GLU A 285 10.81 -23.99 4.38
N ARG A 286 11.78 -23.26 3.81
CA ARG A 286 12.33 -22.03 4.42
C ARG A 286 11.24 -20.99 4.68
N LEU A 287 10.33 -20.77 3.72
CA LEU A 287 9.23 -19.84 3.92
C LEU A 287 8.28 -20.32 5.03
N TRP A 288 8.04 -21.63 5.14
CA TRP A 288 7.26 -22.19 6.24
C TRP A 288 7.90 -21.95 7.61
N ASP A 289 9.22 -22.09 7.71
CA ASP A 289 9.93 -21.83 8.97
C ASP A 289 9.84 -20.36 9.38
N LEU A 290 9.95 -19.44 8.42
CA LEU A 290 9.70 -18.03 8.65
C LEU A 290 8.26 -17.75 9.09
N ILE A 291 7.26 -18.39 8.47
CA ILE A 291 5.83 -18.23 8.84
C ILE A 291 5.56 -18.73 10.26
N LYS A 292 6.15 -19.87 10.67
CA LYS A 292 5.99 -20.43 12.02
C LYS A 292 6.51 -19.47 13.10
N ASP A 293 7.57 -18.72 12.80
CA ASP A 293 8.21 -17.79 13.73
C ASP A 293 7.64 -16.35 13.65
N ALA A 294 6.95 -16.01 12.56
CA ALA A 294 6.37 -14.68 12.36
C ALA A 294 5.28 -14.30 13.39
N ASN A 295 5.14 -13.00 13.65
CA ASN A 295 3.96 -12.42 14.27
C ASN A 295 2.94 -11.97 13.22
N VAL A 296 3.44 -11.42 12.12
CA VAL A 296 2.65 -10.78 11.08
C VAL A 296 3.08 -11.29 9.72
N TRP A 297 2.11 -11.62 8.89
CA TRP A 297 2.24 -11.82 7.46
C TRP A 297 1.56 -10.68 6.71
N ILE A 298 2.23 -10.10 5.73
CA ILE A 298 1.65 -9.10 4.83
C ILE A 298 1.86 -9.57 3.40
N ASP A 299 0.81 -9.56 2.58
CA ASP A 299 0.96 -9.73 1.15
C ASP A 299 0.06 -8.79 0.34
N SER A 300 0.46 -8.52 -0.89
CA SER A 300 -0.29 -7.69 -1.84
C SER A 300 -0.54 -8.34 -3.20
N TYR A 301 -0.32 -9.66 -3.30
CA TYR A 301 -0.59 -10.42 -4.52
C TYR A 301 -2.06 -10.80 -4.61
N ARG A 302 -2.60 -11.08 -5.80
CA ARG A 302 -3.99 -11.52 -5.95
C ARG A 302 -4.27 -12.81 -5.17
N GLU A 303 -5.53 -13.03 -4.82
CA GLU A 303 -5.98 -14.28 -4.20
C GLU A 303 -5.50 -15.49 -5.01
N GLY A 304 -5.10 -16.55 -4.31
CA GLY A 304 -4.54 -17.76 -4.93
C GLY A 304 -3.08 -17.65 -5.43
N ALA A 305 -2.52 -16.44 -5.60
CA ALA A 305 -1.19 -16.27 -6.21
C ALA A 305 -0.06 -16.91 -5.38
N ILE A 306 -0.16 -16.82 -4.06
CA ILE A 306 0.77 -17.45 -3.12
C ILE A 306 0.24 -18.82 -2.66
N ALA A 307 -1.10 -18.96 -2.50
CA ALA A 307 -1.72 -20.19 -2.06
C ALA A 307 -1.45 -21.39 -2.99
N ARG A 308 -1.26 -21.18 -4.29
CA ARG A 308 -0.83 -22.25 -5.23
C ARG A 308 0.51 -22.90 -4.89
N PHE A 309 1.33 -22.24 -4.07
CA PHE A 309 2.60 -22.78 -3.56
C PHE A 309 2.46 -23.42 -2.17
N GLY A 310 1.24 -23.54 -1.64
CA GLY A 310 0.93 -24.16 -0.35
C GLY A 310 0.53 -23.19 0.76
N TYR A 311 0.69 -21.88 0.57
CA TYR A 311 0.48 -20.86 1.62
C TYR A 311 -0.93 -20.26 1.57
N SER A 312 -1.95 -21.10 1.74
CA SER A 312 -3.31 -20.62 1.99
C SER A 312 -3.45 -20.13 3.44
N ASP A 313 -4.41 -19.25 3.71
CA ASP A 313 -4.74 -18.80 5.08
C ASP A 313 -4.94 -19.98 6.03
N VAL A 314 -5.69 -21.00 5.59
CA VAL A 314 -5.94 -22.21 6.39
C VAL A 314 -4.64 -22.91 6.75
N ALA A 315 -3.74 -23.08 5.77
CA ALA A 315 -2.45 -23.71 6.00
C ALA A 315 -1.54 -22.86 6.92
N MET A 316 -1.53 -21.53 6.73
CA MET A 316 -0.75 -20.60 7.56
C MET A 316 -1.25 -20.58 9.00
N PHE A 317 -2.57 -20.51 9.23
CA PHE A 317 -3.16 -20.59 10.55
C PHE A 317 -2.99 -21.96 11.21
N THR A 318 -2.94 -23.04 10.43
CA THR A 318 -2.63 -24.37 10.95
C THR A 318 -1.19 -24.43 11.47
N ALA A 319 -0.24 -23.84 10.75
CA ALA A 319 1.17 -23.80 11.14
C ALA A 319 1.45 -22.80 12.27
N ASN A 320 0.76 -21.66 12.27
CA ASN A 320 0.89 -20.59 13.25
C ASN A 320 -0.49 -20.01 13.62
N PRO A 321 -1.18 -20.59 14.63
CA PRO A 321 -2.51 -20.16 15.03
C PRO A 321 -2.57 -18.75 15.60
N SER A 322 -1.45 -18.10 15.91
CA SER A 322 -1.39 -16.72 16.40
C SER A 322 -0.95 -15.73 15.31
N LEU A 323 -0.87 -16.14 14.05
CA LEU A 323 -0.45 -15.26 12.97
C LEU A 323 -1.47 -14.13 12.74
N ILE A 324 -0.99 -12.93 12.46
CA ILE A 324 -1.79 -11.82 11.94
C ILE A 324 -1.54 -11.75 10.44
N ILE A 325 -2.56 -12.01 9.62
CA ILE A 325 -2.48 -12.03 8.16
C ILE A 325 -3.14 -10.76 7.62
N SER A 326 -2.40 -9.96 6.86
CA SER A 326 -2.89 -8.75 6.20
C SER A 326 -2.78 -8.87 4.68
N HIS A 327 -3.94 -8.90 4.03
CA HIS A 327 -4.03 -8.92 2.57
C HIS A 327 -4.34 -7.51 2.05
N VAL A 328 -3.33 -6.87 1.46
CA VAL A 328 -3.49 -5.55 0.85
C VAL A 328 -3.97 -5.73 -0.58
N ARG A 329 -5.16 -5.21 -0.91
CA ARG A 329 -5.80 -5.38 -2.24
C ARG A 329 -6.34 -4.07 -2.77
N CYS A 330 -6.60 -3.98 -4.08
CA CYS A 330 -7.27 -2.80 -4.63
C CYS A 330 -8.71 -2.70 -4.11
N TYR A 331 -9.45 -3.80 -4.19
CA TYR A 331 -10.89 -3.86 -3.92
C TYR A 331 -11.25 -4.58 -2.61
N GLY A 332 -10.27 -4.96 -1.79
CA GLY A 332 -10.46 -5.80 -0.58
C GLY A 332 -10.50 -7.29 -0.88
N THR A 333 -10.66 -8.12 0.16
CA THR A 333 -10.68 -9.60 0.04
C THR A 333 -12.08 -10.21 -0.05
N THR A 334 -13.12 -9.38 -0.05
CA THR A 334 -14.53 -9.81 -0.09
C THR A 334 -15.32 -8.90 -1.02
N GLY A 335 -16.53 -9.34 -1.39
CA GLY A 335 -17.40 -8.61 -2.31
C GLY A 335 -17.19 -9.00 -3.79
N PRO A 336 -18.07 -8.55 -4.70
CA PRO A 336 -18.07 -9.01 -6.09
C PRO A 336 -16.79 -8.74 -6.87
N TRP A 337 -15.97 -7.76 -6.45
CA TRP A 337 -14.74 -7.36 -7.14
C TRP A 337 -13.47 -7.75 -6.38
N SER A 338 -13.54 -8.64 -5.39
CA SER A 338 -12.36 -9.07 -4.60
C SER A 338 -11.23 -9.66 -5.45
N ASP A 339 -11.56 -10.31 -6.56
CA ASP A 339 -10.61 -10.92 -7.48
C ASP A 339 -10.13 -9.97 -8.59
N LYS A 340 -10.72 -8.76 -8.67
CA LYS A 340 -10.35 -7.79 -9.71
C LYS A 340 -8.94 -7.27 -9.46
N PRO A 341 -8.13 -7.16 -10.53
CA PRO A 341 -6.84 -6.52 -10.45
C PRO A 341 -6.94 -5.01 -10.34
N GLY A 342 -6.04 -4.41 -9.58
CA GLY A 342 -5.92 -2.96 -9.56
C GLY A 342 -4.70 -2.49 -8.81
N PHE A 343 -4.36 -1.23 -9.10
CA PHE A 343 -3.38 -0.41 -8.41
C PHE A 343 -4.09 0.82 -7.83
N ASP A 344 -3.34 1.79 -7.32
CA ASP A 344 -3.91 3.06 -6.82
C ASP A 344 -4.94 3.66 -7.80
N MET A 345 -4.57 3.66 -9.07
CA MET A 345 -5.35 4.24 -10.16
C MET A 345 -6.77 3.67 -10.23
N GLN A 346 -6.92 2.36 -10.09
CA GLN A 346 -8.21 1.68 -10.11
C GLN A 346 -9.04 2.00 -8.86
N GLY A 347 -8.40 2.07 -7.69
CA GLY A 347 -9.05 2.49 -6.45
C GLY A 347 -9.57 3.93 -6.57
N SER A 348 -8.73 4.84 -7.05
CA SER A 348 -9.04 6.25 -7.29
C SER A 348 -10.17 6.46 -8.30
N ALA A 349 -10.15 5.72 -9.42
CA ALA A 349 -11.16 5.81 -10.46
C ALA A 349 -12.52 5.29 -10.00
N SER A 350 -12.54 4.09 -9.41
CA SER A 350 -13.78 3.38 -9.06
C SER A 350 -14.54 4.09 -7.94
N SER A 351 -13.83 4.64 -6.95
CA SER A 351 -14.41 5.21 -5.72
C SER A 351 -14.99 6.62 -5.86
N GLY A 352 -14.76 7.31 -6.99
CA GLY A 352 -15.15 8.72 -7.15
C GLY A 352 -14.02 9.73 -6.99
N LEU A 353 -12.84 9.32 -6.50
CA LEU A 353 -11.77 10.24 -6.15
C LEU A 353 -11.25 11.04 -7.36
N MET A 354 -11.10 10.39 -8.53
CA MET A 354 -10.66 11.08 -9.74
C MET A 354 -11.69 12.08 -10.28
N ALA A 355 -12.98 11.74 -10.20
CA ALA A 355 -14.05 12.64 -10.59
C ALA A 355 -14.11 13.86 -9.67
N TYR A 356 -13.95 13.65 -8.35
CA TYR A 356 -13.90 14.73 -7.36
C TYR A 356 -12.68 15.65 -7.58
N CYS A 357 -11.49 15.09 -7.77
CA CYS A 357 -10.27 15.86 -8.05
C CYS A 357 -10.34 16.63 -9.37
N GLY A 358 -11.06 16.12 -10.36
CA GLY A 358 -11.30 16.77 -11.64
C GLY A 358 -12.50 17.74 -11.65
N GLY A 359 -13.25 17.80 -10.57
CA GLY A 359 -14.47 18.60 -10.43
C GLY A 359 -15.71 18.01 -11.13
N SER A 360 -15.57 17.00 -12.00
CA SER A 360 -16.70 16.30 -12.63
C SER A 360 -16.27 14.99 -13.29
N LEU A 361 -17.25 14.19 -13.73
CA LEU A 361 -17.02 12.99 -14.55
C LEU A 361 -16.54 13.31 -15.98
N GLN A 362 -16.80 14.53 -16.45
CA GLN A 362 -16.45 15.00 -17.78
C GLN A 362 -15.01 15.51 -17.82
N THR A 363 -14.48 15.94 -16.68
CA THR A 363 -13.12 16.49 -16.53
C THR A 363 -12.32 15.78 -15.43
N PRO A 364 -12.31 14.44 -15.36
CA PRO A 364 -11.65 13.73 -14.27
C PRO A 364 -10.15 14.01 -14.25
N ALA A 365 -9.57 14.05 -13.06
CA ALA A 365 -8.15 14.32 -12.87
C ALA A 365 -7.53 13.35 -11.87
N TRP A 366 -6.21 13.17 -11.98
CA TRP A 366 -5.47 12.39 -11.01
C TRP A 366 -5.50 13.05 -9.63
N PRO A 367 -5.56 12.26 -8.55
CA PRO A 367 -5.32 12.79 -7.22
C PRO A 367 -3.89 13.36 -7.12
N PRO A 368 -3.66 14.34 -6.24
CA PRO A 368 -2.31 14.86 -5.99
C PRO A 368 -1.34 13.74 -5.64
N GLY A 369 -0.14 13.77 -6.22
CA GLY A 369 0.90 12.74 -6.02
C GLY A 369 0.65 11.42 -6.76
N MET A 370 -0.45 11.27 -7.49
CA MET A 370 -0.81 10.09 -8.31
C MET A 370 -1.10 8.78 -7.54
N VAL A 371 -0.42 8.52 -6.42
CA VAL A 371 -0.46 7.27 -5.65
C VAL A 371 -0.84 7.49 -4.17
N ILE A 372 -1.75 8.43 -3.93
CA ILE A 372 -2.20 8.82 -2.60
C ILE A 372 -2.84 7.68 -1.80
N ASN A 373 -3.59 6.79 -2.45
CA ASN A 373 -4.22 5.66 -1.78
C ASN A 373 -3.19 4.61 -1.40
N ASP A 374 -2.15 4.38 -2.20
CA ASP A 374 -1.17 3.35 -1.93
C ASP A 374 -0.46 3.59 -0.58
N TYR A 375 0.14 4.77 -0.38
CA TYR A 375 0.80 5.09 0.89
C TYR A 375 -0.18 5.17 2.07
N THR A 376 -1.36 5.78 1.85
CA THR A 376 -2.39 5.88 2.89
C THR A 376 -2.92 4.50 3.30
N THR A 377 -3.09 3.58 2.36
CA THR A 377 -3.47 2.19 2.62
C THR A 377 -2.37 1.45 3.36
N GLY A 378 -1.09 1.75 3.09
CA GLY A 378 0.04 1.26 3.87
C GLY A 378 -0.07 1.67 5.34
N TYR A 379 -0.34 2.95 5.61
CA TYR A 379 -0.56 3.44 6.98
C TYR A 379 -1.78 2.80 7.64
N TYR A 380 -2.91 2.65 6.94
CA TYR A 380 -4.10 1.99 7.48
C TYR A 380 -3.87 0.50 7.74
N GLY A 381 -3.15 -0.20 6.86
CA GLY A 381 -2.75 -1.58 7.06
C GLY A 381 -1.87 -1.77 8.29
N ALA A 382 -0.85 -0.91 8.46
CA ALA A 382 0.00 -0.92 9.65
C ALA A 382 -0.80 -0.62 10.93
N LEU A 383 -1.69 0.38 10.89
CA LEU A 383 -2.57 0.72 12.02
C LEU A 383 -3.45 -0.47 12.41
N ALA A 384 -4.06 -1.13 11.43
CA ALA A 384 -4.90 -2.31 11.64
C ALA A 384 -4.10 -3.46 12.27
N ILE A 385 -2.87 -3.69 11.83
CA ILE A 385 -1.96 -4.69 12.40
C ILE A 385 -1.63 -4.36 13.86
N GLN A 386 -1.33 -3.09 14.17
CA GLN A 386 -1.06 -2.66 15.54
C GLN A 386 -2.30 -2.82 16.45
N VAL A 387 -3.49 -2.54 15.93
CA VAL A 387 -4.76 -2.80 16.63
C VAL A 387 -4.95 -4.30 16.89
N ALA A 388 -4.67 -5.14 15.89
CA ALA A 388 -4.73 -6.59 16.06
C ALA A 388 -3.71 -7.10 17.09
N LEU A 389 -2.50 -6.53 17.15
CA LEU A 389 -1.51 -6.83 18.20
C LEU A 389 -2.04 -6.48 19.60
N LEU A 390 -2.64 -5.30 19.78
CA LEU A 390 -3.26 -4.91 21.06
C LEU A 390 -4.37 -5.87 21.50
N ARG A 391 -5.22 -6.30 20.56
CA ARG A 391 -6.26 -7.32 20.82
C ARG A 391 -5.63 -8.66 21.17
N GLN A 392 -4.64 -9.10 20.42
CA GLN A 392 -3.93 -10.37 20.65
C GLN A 392 -3.26 -10.44 22.03
N PHE A 393 -2.73 -9.34 22.57
CA PHE A 393 -2.17 -9.33 23.93
C PHE A 393 -3.20 -9.62 25.02
N LYS A 394 -4.48 -9.35 24.77
CA LYS A 394 -5.57 -9.54 25.74
C LYS A 394 -6.37 -10.82 25.46
N GLU A 395 -6.61 -11.10 24.19
CA GLU A 395 -7.57 -12.10 23.73
C GLU A 395 -6.90 -13.35 23.12
N GLY A 396 -5.62 -13.25 22.75
CA GLY A 396 -4.93 -14.24 21.93
C GLY A 396 -5.55 -14.38 20.53
N GLY A 397 -5.33 -15.51 19.87
CA GLY A 397 -5.83 -15.78 18.52
C GLY A 397 -5.02 -15.13 17.40
N GLY A 398 -5.26 -15.62 16.19
CA GLY A 398 -4.81 -15.05 14.93
C GLY A 398 -5.91 -14.19 14.30
N TYR A 399 -5.50 -13.26 13.44
CA TYR A 399 -6.39 -12.25 12.85
C TYR A 399 -6.18 -12.16 11.34
N LEU A 400 -7.26 -11.87 10.62
CA LEU A 400 -7.28 -11.60 9.18
C LEU A 400 -7.68 -10.15 8.95
N LEU A 401 -6.90 -9.44 8.13
CA LEU A 401 -7.05 -8.02 7.86
C LEU A 401 -7.14 -7.78 6.35
N SER A 402 -8.01 -6.86 5.93
CA SER A 402 -8.27 -6.57 4.52
C SER A 402 -8.19 -5.08 4.18
N PRO A 403 -7.03 -4.42 4.33
CA PRO A 403 -6.86 -3.06 3.84
C PRO A 403 -7.08 -2.99 2.32
N SER A 404 -7.82 -1.97 1.85
CA SER A 404 -8.16 -1.82 0.44
C SER A 404 -7.94 -0.41 -0.09
N LEU A 405 -7.48 -0.30 -1.34
CA LEU A 405 -7.30 1.00 -2.00
C LEU A 405 -8.62 1.73 -2.18
N THR A 406 -9.71 1.03 -2.52
CA THR A 406 -11.05 1.64 -2.61
C THR A 406 -11.58 2.10 -1.25
N GLY A 407 -11.38 1.31 -0.19
CA GLY A 407 -11.76 1.71 1.17
C GLY A 407 -10.99 2.94 1.65
N THR A 408 -9.69 3.00 1.34
CA THR A 408 -8.86 4.19 1.59
C THR A 408 -9.32 5.40 0.79
N ALA A 409 -9.62 5.25 -0.50
CA ALA A 409 -10.09 6.36 -1.32
C ALA A 409 -11.44 6.91 -0.82
N MET A 410 -12.35 6.03 -0.37
CA MET A 410 -13.59 6.42 0.28
C MET A 410 -13.36 7.14 1.60
N SER A 411 -12.40 6.69 2.42
CA SER A 411 -11.98 7.40 3.64
C SER A 411 -11.44 8.80 3.34
N ILE A 412 -10.60 8.95 2.30
CA ILE A 412 -10.08 10.25 1.88
C ILE A 412 -11.21 11.21 1.47
N LEU A 413 -12.20 10.70 0.72
CA LEU A 413 -13.37 11.48 0.32
C LEU A 413 -14.32 11.78 1.48
N ARG A 414 -14.32 10.97 2.53
CA ARG A 414 -15.14 11.18 3.73
C ARG A 414 -14.51 12.21 4.68
N HIS A 415 -13.19 12.18 4.87
CA HIS A 415 -12.54 12.93 5.97
C HIS A 415 -11.63 14.06 5.52
N PHE A 416 -11.16 14.07 4.26
CA PHE A 416 -10.07 14.97 3.84
C PHE A 416 -10.44 15.88 2.66
N LYS A 417 -11.72 16.06 2.36
CA LYS A 417 -12.17 17.05 1.37
C LYS A 417 -11.88 18.48 1.83
N SER A 418 -11.37 19.32 0.93
CA SER A 418 -11.06 20.72 1.24
C SER A 418 -12.30 21.61 1.36
N SER A 419 -13.43 21.23 0.75
CA SER A 419 -14.68 22.00 0.78
C SER A 419 -15.32 22.08 2.16
N GLU A 420 -15.09 21.08 3.00
CA GLU A 420 -15.68 20.98 4.34
C GLU A 420 -14.88 21.79 5.38
N LEU A 421 -13.78 22.43 4.96
CA LEU A 421 -12.77 23.01 5.85
C LEU A 421 -12.74 24.55 5.77
N HIS A 422 -13.92 25.18 5.83
CA HIS A 422 -14.08 26.65 5.80
C HIS A 422 -13.22 27.40 6.85
N SER A 423 -12.74 26.71 7.89
CA SER A 423 -11.97 27.27 9.01
C SER A 423 -10.47 27.51 8.72
N SER A 424 -9.90 26.99 7.63
CA SER A 424 -8.46 27.18 7.32
C SER A 424 -8.15 28.43 6.49
N GLN A 425 -9.17 29.17 6.04
CA GLN A 425 -8.98 30.37 5.20
C GLN A 425 -8.35 31.57 5.95
N GLY A 426 -8.32 31.54 7.29
CA GLY A 426 -7.70 32.57 8.13
C GLY A 426 -6.27 32.26 8.59
N SER A 427 -5.69 31.11 8.23
CA SER A 427 -4.33 30.74 8.63
C SER A 427 -3.30 31.60 7.89
N GLN A 428 -2.39 32.27 8.62
CA GLN A 428 -1.22 32.94 8.05
C GLN A 428 0.02 32.05 8.01
N ASP A 429 -0.08 30.80 8.47
CA ASP A 429 1.06 29.88 8.49
C ASP A 429 1.47 29.48 7.07
N ALA A 430 2.76 29.62 6.77
CA ALA A 430 3.33 29.15 5.53
C ALA A 430 3.57 27.63 5.55
N ALA A 431 3.38 26.99 4.39
CA ALA A 431 3.82 25.63 4.16
C ALA A 431 5.34 25.51 4.44
N SER A 432 5.71 24.53 5.25
CA SER A 432 7.10 24.28 5.62
C SER A 432 7.64 23.05 4.88
N PRO A 433 8.95 23.02 4.56
CA PRO A 433 9.56 21.83 3.98
C PRO A 433 9.51 20.64 4.95
N PRO A 434 9.56 19.40 4.44
CA PRO A 434 9.69 18.21 5.27
C PRO A 434 11.06 18.13 5.95
N ASP A 435 11.17 17.27 6.95
CA ASP A 435 12.45 16.94 7.57
C ASP A 435 13.11 15.79 6.79
N THR A 436 14.45 15.79 6.74
CA THR A 436 15.22 14.78 6.00
C THR A 436 15.80 13.73 6.93
N LEU A 437 15.86 12.51 6.42
CA LEU A 437 16.63 11.41 6.96
C LEU A 437 17.74 11.07 5.97
N GLU A 438 18.95 10.89 6.48
CA GLU A 438 20.13 10.64 5.66
C GLU A 438 21.00 9.54 6.26
N GLY A 439 21.66 8.76 5.42
CA GLY A 439 22.57 7.72 5.88
C GLY A 439 23.14 6.84 4.76
N TRP A 440 24.25 6.18 5.07
CA TRP A 440 24.84 5.18 4.19
C TRP A 440 23.98 3.91 4.12
N THR A 441 23.82 3.38 2.91
CA THR A 441 23.05 2.19 2.60
C THR A 441 23.81 1.31 1.62
N GLY A 442 23.32 0.11 1.33
CA GLY A 442 23.90 -0.72 0.27
C GLY A 442 23.71 -0.16 -1.15
N TYR A 443 22.94 0.92 -1.33
CA TYR A 443 22.83 1.65 -2.59
C TYR A 443 23.73 2.89 -2.67
N GLY A 444 24.33 3.33 -1.55
CA GLY A 444 25.03 4.60 -1.41
C GLY A 444 24.45 5.49 -0.32
N TYR A 445 24.83 6.76 -0.31
CA TYR A 445 24.33 7.74 0.66
C TYR A 445 22.91 8.18 0.29
N LEU A 446 21.92 7.69 1.04
CA LEU A 446 20.51 7.99 0.85
C LEU A 446 20.15 9.31 1.54
N ARG A 447 19.34 10.13 0.88
CA ARG A 447 18.61 11.26 1.47
C ARG A 447 17.13 11.13 1.13
N THR A 448 16.28 11.05 2.15
CA THR A 448 14.84 10.78 2.00
C THR A 448 14.02 11.45 3.10
N LEU A 449 12.69 11.26 3.11
CA LEU A 449 11.80 11.80 4.13
C LEU A 449 12.04 11.13 5.49
N LYS A 450 12.24 11.96 6.52
CA LYS A 450 12.19 11.49 7.92
C LYS A 450 10.73 11.29 8.35
N PRO A 451 10.37 10.23 9.08
CA PRO A 451 9.00 10.05 9.56
C PRO A 451 8.46 11.28 10.31
N LEU A 452 7.21 11.65 10.01
CA LEU A 452 6.60 12.91 10.45
C LEU A 452 6.39 13.00 11.98
N PRO A 453 5.81 11.99 12.67
CA PRO A 453 5.58 12.10 14.11
C PRO A 453 6.88 12.15 14.91
N VAL A 454 6.95 13.05 15.89
CA VAL A 454 8.04 13.12 16.86
C VAL A 454 7.55 12.56 18.19
N MET A 455 8.15 11.45 18.63
CA MET A 455 7.79 10.73 19.85
C MET A 455 8.84 11.01 20.95
N SER A 456 8.41 11.49 22.12
CA SER A 456 9.34 12.00 23.15
C SER A 456 10.13 10.93 23.91
N LYS A 457 9.66 9.67 23.93
CA LYS A 457 10.33 8.56 24.64
C LYS A 457 10.85 7.49 23.69
N THR A 458 10.14 7.24 22.59
CA THR A 458 10.52 6.24 21.59
C THR A 458 10.68 6.86 20.21
N PRO A 459 11.77 7.62 19.94
CA PRO A 459 11.99 8.26 18.66
C PRO A 459 11.92 7.27 17.50
N ILE A 460 11.17 7.63 16.46
CA ILE A 460 11.06 6.83 15.23
C ILE A 460 12.42 6.81 14.52
N LYS A 461 12.85 5.61 14.11
CA LYS A 461 14.08 5.38 13.33
C LYS A 461 14.02 4.07 12.57
N TYR A 462 14.88 3.92 11.56
CA TYR A 462 15.11 2.64 10.89
C TYR A 462 16.40 2.02 11.44
N ASP A 463 16.30 0.85 12.06
CA ASP A 463 17.37 0.18 12.81
C ASP A 463 17.00 -1.31 12.93
N PRO A 464 17.89 -2.27 12.56
CA PRO A 464 19.31 -2.10 12.19
C PRO A 464 19.57 -1.70 10.73
N VAL A 465 18.54 -1.65 9.89
CA VAL A 465 18.68 -1.38 8.46
C VAL A 465 17.95 -0.10 8.10
N LEU A 466 18.61 0.81 7.36
CA LEU A 466 17.94 1.93 6.71
C LEU A 466 17.33 1.50 5.36
N LEU A 467 18.17 1.00 4.46
CA LEU A 467 17.80 0.44 3.16
C LEU A 467 18.86 -0.57 2.71
N VAL A 468 18.44 -1.70 2.15
CA VAL A 468 19.33 -2.73 1.60
C VAL A 468 18.96 -3.06 0.16
N PRO A 469 19.94 -3.47 -0.68
CA PRO A 469 19.65 -3.95 -2.02
C PRO A 469 18.60 -5.06 -2.04
N MET A 470 17.69 -4.99 -3.00
CA MET A 470 16.58 -5.93 -3.15
C MET A 470 17.07 -7.39 -3.21
N GLY A 471 16.72 -8.18 -2.19
CA GLY A 471 17.10 -9.58 -2.09
C GLY A 471 18.52 -9.86 -1.56
N SER A 472 19.21 -8.86 -1.03
CA SER A 472 20.60 -9.01 -0.55
C SER A 472 20.74 -9.57 0.86
N SER A 473 19.67 -9.61 1.64
CA SER A 473 19.66 -10.17 2.98
C SER A 473 19.43 -11.68 2.96
N PRO A 474 20.07 -12.44 3.86
CA PRO A 474 19.69 -13.83 4.13
C PRO A 474 18.23 -13.91 4.64
N PRO A 475 17.56 -15.07 4.51
CA PRO A 475 16.15 -15.20 4.84
C PRO A 475 15.94 -15.47 6.34
N TYR A 476 16.31 -14.51 7.19
CA TYR A 476 15.97 -14.45 8.61
C TYR A 476 15.55 -13.03 9.01
N PHE A 477 14.82 -12.91 10.12
CA PHE A 477 14.35 -11.63 10.63
C PHE A 477 15.53 -10.76 11.13
N PRO A 478 15.70 -9.51 10.67
CA PRO A 478 16.83 -8.67 11.10
C PRO A 478 16.82 -8.43 12.61
N GLY A 479 17.98 -8.58 13.26
CA GLY A 479 18.11 -8.43 14.72
C GLY A 479 17.73 -9.69 15.53
N PHE A 480 17.43 -10.81 14.87
CA PHE A 480 17.24 -12.12 15.49
C PHE A 480 18.36 -13.10 15.09
N PRO A 481 18.54 -14.20 15.85
CA PRO A 481 19.57 -15.20 15.56
C PRO A 481 19.45 -15.72 14.12
N GLU A 482 20.61 -15.91 13.48
CA GLU A 482 20.68 -16.47 12.14
C GLU A 482 20.13 -17.90 12.15
N THR A 483 19.25 -18.21 11.21
CA THR A 483 18.96 -19.59 10.86
C THR A 483 20.12 -20.09 10.00
N ALA A 484 20.69 -21.26 10.33
CA ALA A 484 21.84 -21.84 9.63
C ALA A 484 21.55 -22.05 8.13
N ILE A 485 21.91 -21.09 7.30
CA ILE A 485 21.76 -21.16 5.85
C ILE A 485 23.13 -20.92 5.24
N ASP A 486 23.64 -21.97 4.60
CA ASP A 486 24.84 -21.85 3.78
C ASP A 486 24.43 -21.34 2.38
N VAL A 487 24.45 -20.02 2.23
CA VAL A 487 24.16 -19.36 0.94
C VAL A 487 25.17 -19.76 -0.14
N THR A 488 26.36 -20.26 0.22
CA THR A 488 27.38 -20.73 -0.74
C THR A 488 27.00 -22.05 -1.40
N GLN A 489 26.11 -22.82 -0.78
CA GLN A 489 25.57 -24.08 -1.33
C GLN A 489 24.26 -23.89 -2.10
N THR A 490 23.71 -22.67 -2.12
CA THR A 490 22.46 -22.40 -2.83
C THR A 490 22.74 -22.19 -4.32
N LEU A 491 22.41 -23.19 -5.15
CA LEU A 491 22.59 -23.13 -6.61
C LEU A 491 21.41 -22.41 -7.28
N PRO A 492 21.62 -21.48 -8.23
CA PRO A 492 20.52 -20.89 -9.02
C PRO A 492 19.86 -21.91 -9.95
N ARG A 493 18.69 -21.58 -10.52
CA ARG A 493 18.08 -22.38 -11.59
C ARG A 493 18.95 -22.38 -12.83
N SER A 494 18.94 -23.48 -13.58
CA SER A 494 19.43 -23.51 -14.95
C SER A 494 18.58 -22.62 -15.86
N LYS A 495 19.12 -22.25 -17.02
CA LYS A 495 18.41 -21.41 -18.00
C LYS A 495 17.19 -22.15 -18.55
N GLU A 496 17.30 -23.45 -18.74
CA GLU A 496 16.25 -24.34 -19.24
C GLU A 496 15.07 -24.40 -18.27
N GLU A 497 15.33 -24.59 -16.98
CA GLU A 497 14.29 -24.55 -15.93
C GLU A 497 13.61 -23.18 -15.89
N PHE A 498 14.36 -22.08 -15.98
CA PHE A 498 13.79 -20.73 -16.02
C PHE A 498 12.83 -20.54 -17.21
N VAL A 499 13.22 -20.97 -18.42
CA VAL A 499 12.38 -20.87 -19.62
C VAL A 499 11.11 -21.70 -19.47
N SER A 500 11.21 -22.91 -18.91
CA SER A 500 10.07 -23.80 -18.67
C SER A 500 9.10 -23.23 -17.63
N ASP A 501 9.61 -22.74 -16.49
CA ASP A 501 8.79 -22.27 -15.37
C ASP A 501 8.16 -20.90 -15.59
N VAL A 502 8.83 -20.01 -16.32
CA VAL A 502 8.47 -18.58 -16.41
C VAL A 502 8.21 -18.16 -17.85
N GLY A 503 9.11 -18.48 -18.78
CA GLY A 503 9.05 -17.99 -20.17
C GLY A 503 7.87 -18.53 -20.96
N MET A 504 7.74 -19.85 -21.05
CA MET A 504 6.66 -20.51 -21.80
C MET A 504 5.26 -20.16 -21.24
N PRO A 505 5.02 -20.20 -19.92
CA PRO A 505 3.74 -19.77 -19.35
C PRO A 505 3.40 -18.31 -19.63
N PHE A 506 4.39 -17.42 -19.75
CA PHE A 506 4.15 -16.02 -20.08
C PHE A 506 3.62 -15.85 -21.52
N LEU A 507 4.24 -16.50 -22.51
CA LEU A 507 3.81 -16.44 -23.91
C LEU A 507 2.39 -17.00 -24.08
N GLN A 508 2.09 -18.12 -23.44
CA GLN A 508 0.74 -18.71 -23.47
C GLN A 508 -0.33 -17.77 -22.87
N LYS A 509 0.02 -17.01 -21.83
CA LYS A 509 -0.86 -15.98 -21.25
C LYS A 509 -1.11 -14.84 -22.22
N LEU A 510 -0.10 -14.38 -22.96
CA LEU A 510 -0.28 -13.35 -23.97
C LEU A 510 -1.23 -13.80 -25.08
N ASP A 511 -1.07 -15.02 -25.61
CA ASP A 511 -1.96 -15.57 -26.63
C ASP A 511 -3.40 -15.73 -26.11
N HIS A 512 -3.57 -16.10 -24.84
CA HIS A 512 -4.87 -16.19 -24.21
C HIS A 512 -5.55 -14.82 -24.12
N VAL A 513 -4.83 -13.81 -23.63
CA VAL A 513 -5.34 -12.43 -23.51
C VAL A 513 -5.69 -11.84 -24.89
N ALA A 514 -4.85 -12.08 -25.90
CA ALA A 514 -5.12 -11.66 -27.28
C ALA A 514 -6.41 -12.29 -27.84
N ARG A 515 -6.64 -13.58 -27.58
CA ARG A 515 -7.87 -14.28 -27.99
C ARG A 515 -9.12 -13.72 -27.32
N ILE A 516 -9.06 -13.40 -26.03
CA ILE A 516 -10.18 -12.76 -25.32
C ILE A 516 -10.52 -11.43 -25.98
N GLY A 517 -9.53 -10.54 -26.14
CA GLY A 517 -9.75 -9.23 -26.75
C GLY A 517 -10.33 -9.32 -28.17
N LYS A 518 -9.81 -10.23 -29.01
CA LYS A 518 -10.29 -10.44 -30.37
C LYS A 518 -11.76 -10.91 -30.41
N ARG A 519 -12.15 -11.83 -29.53
CA ARG A 519 -13.53 -12.35 -29.47
C ARG A 519 -14.54 -11.23 -29.21
N TRP A 520 -14.22 -10.36 -28.26
CA TRP A 520 -15.09 -9.24 -27.90
C TRP A 520 -15.20 -8.18 -29.00
N ARG A 521 -14.09 -7.80 -29.65
CA ARG A 521 -14.11 -6.87 -30.79
C ARG A 521 -14.92 -7.37 -31.97
N ASN A 522 -14.92 -8.68 -32.22
CA ASN A 522 -15.66 -9.27 -33.33
C ASN A 522 -17.17 -9.38 -33.03
N ASN A 523 -17.54 -9.61 -31.77
CA ASN A 523 -18.94 -9.71 -31.36
C ASN A 523 -19.67 -8.35 -31.31
N THR A 524 -18.96 -7.25 -31.09
CA THR A 524 -19.53 -5.89 -31.17
C THR A 524 -19.72 -5.39 -32.60
N SER A 525 -19.28 -6.15 -33.61
CA SER A 525 -19.49 -5.84 -35.03
C SER A 525 -20.78 -6.48 -35.60
N SER A 526 -21.58 -7.17 -34.76
CA SER A 526 -22.76 -7.97 -35.21
C SER A 526 -24.11 -7.51 -34.64
N ILE A 527 -24.21 -6.30 -34.07
CA ILE A 527 -25.47 -5.73 -33.55
C ILE A 527 -25.72 -4.38 -34.20
#